data_AF-A0A367GU00-F1
#
_entry.id   AF-A0A367GU00-F1
#
_cell.length_a   1.000
_cell.length_b   1.000
_cell.length_c   1.000
_cell.angle_alpha   90.00
_cell.angle_beta   90.00
_cell.angle_gamma   90.00
#
_symmetry.space_group_name_H-M   'P 1'
#
loop_
_entity.id
_entity.type
_entity.pdbx_description
1 polymer ?
#
loop_
_entity_poly.entity_id
_entity_poly.type
_entity_poly.pdbx_seq_one_letter_code
_entity_poly.pdbx_strand_id
1 'polypeptide(L)'
;MKAPFKIEQNGPIVRYLHVHAPAGPRAAGDNNRLLHIYLSLVQTLREGAAANIVIPFTPYVAEVVGSYQRVDLHYELIANDFFGIGVDRGFQRRGEAKNEQMIFSLPDVMSLRSFPEDSFGDNESAISIFINQASRKVDLLRFLRSTNKVRIEGFLREGEKFIHLTCGKQQGYFDAMVIYAYGDILQQITSDIDQKDLGGYL
;
A
#
# COMPACT_ATOMS: atom_id res chain seq x y z
N MET A 1 -1.84 23.33 2.93
CA MET A 1 -1.11 22.81 4.11
C MET A 1 -0.25 21.66 3.60
N LYS A 2 1.08 21.64 3.75
CA LYS A 2 1.94 20.62 3.10
C LYS A 2 1.63 19.26 3.73
N ALA A 3 1.13 18.30 2.95
CA ALA A 3 0.97 16.93 3.43
C ALA A 3 2.32 16.40 3.94
N PRO A 4 2.41 15.87 5.17
CA PRO A 4 3.70 15.50 5.75
C PRO A 4 4.08 14.10 5.25
N PHE A 5 4.48 14.00 3.99
CA PHE A 5 5.26 12.86 3.53
C PHE A 5 6.71 13.06 3.94
N LYS A 6 7.27 12.11 4.69
CA LYS A 6 8.72 11.97 4.80
C LYS A 6 9.25 11.45 3.46
N ILE A 7 10.25 12.12 2.92
CA ILE A 7 10.88 11.77 1.64
C ILE A 7 12.27 11.21 1.93
N GLU A 8 12.59 10.07 1.33
CA GLU A 8 13.94 9.49 1.32
C GLU A 8 14.30 9.11 -0.11
N GLN A 9 15.54 9.36 -0.53
CA GLN A 9 16.02 9.04 -1.86
C GLN A 9 17.11 7.97 -1.79
N ASN A 10 16.98 6.93 -2.61
CA ASN A 10 17.99 5.89 -2.77
C ASN A 10 18.26 5.70 -4.27
N GLY A 11 19.27 6.41 -4.77
CA GLY A 11 19.55 6.49 -6.20
C GLY A 11 18.38 7.15 -6.96
N PRO A 12 17.87 6.54 -8.05
CA PRO A 12 16.76 7.09 -8.81
C PRO A 12 15.38 6.80 -8.20
N ILE A 13 15.32 5.92 -7.18
CA ILE A 13 14.08 5.60 -6.48
C ILE A 13 13.89 6.57 -5.32
N VAL A 14 12.71 7.19 -5.27
CA VAL A 14 12.27 8.04 -4.17
C VAL A 14 11.20 7.31 -3.37
N ARG A 15 11.34 7.34 -2.05
CA ARG A 15 10.37 6.81 -1.08
C ARG A 15 9.62 7.98 -0.43
N TYR A 16 8.30 7.91 -0.46
CA TYR A 16 7.40 8.82 0.24
C TYR A 16 6.67 8.03 1.32
N LEU A 17 6.73 8.49 2.56
CA LEU A 17 6.08 7.86 3.70
C LEU A 17 5.18 8.85 4.40
N HIS A 18 3.89 8.55 4.42
CA HIS A 18 2.91 9.22 5.25
C HIS A 18 2.42 8.25 6.33
N VAL A 19 2.38 8.72 7.58
CA VAL A 19 1.88 7.96 8.73
C VAL A 19 1.06 8.89 9.60
N HIS A 20 -0.12 8.44 9.99
CA HIS A 20 -1.04 9.12 10.87
C HIS A 20 -1.58 8.13 11.91
N ALA A 21 -1.39 8.41 13.20
CA ALA A 21 -1.96 7.59 14.26
C ALA A 21 -3.33 8.18 14.67
N PRO A 22 -4.38 7.36 14.79
CA PRO A 22 -5.69 7.84 15.19
C PRO A 22 -5.66 8.38 16.63
N ALA A 23 -6.19 9.59 16.82
CA ALA A 23 -6.17 10.28 18.12
C ALA A 23 -7.23 9.79 19.14
N GLY A 24 -8.02 8.75 18.81
CA GLY A 24 -9.11 8.27 19.68
C GLY A 24 -9.87 7.05 19.13
N PRO A 25 -11.03 6.70 19.74
CA PRO A 25 -11.89 5.62 19.24
C PRO A 25 -12.37 5.93 17.82
N ARG A 26 -12.23 4.98 16.89
CA ARG A 26 -12.67 5.13 15.50
C ARG A 26 -14.13 4.73 15.35
N ALA A 27 -14.89 5.48 14.56
CA ALA A 27 -16.16 4.99 14.07
C ALA A 27 -15.92 4.03 12.89
N ALA A 28 -16.78 3.04 12.71
CA ALA A 28 -16.68 2.06 11.61
C ALA A 28 -16.68 2.72 10.20
N GLY A 29 -17.17 3.96 10.06
CA GLY A 29 -17.15 4.70 8.80
C GLY A 29 -15.81 5.37 8.44
N ASP A 30 -14.92 5.57 9.41
CA ASP A 30 -13.69 6.34 9.22
C ASP A 30 -12.67 5.58 8.36
N ASN A 31 -12.59 4.26 8.54
CA ASN A 31 -11.65 3.40 7.79
C ASN A 31 -12.02 3.33 6.31
N ASN A 32 -13.32 3.19 6.00
CA ASN A 32 -13.79 3.15 4.61
C ASN A 32 -13.52 4.48 3.90
N ARG A 33 -13.67 5.60 4.62
CA ARG A 33 -13.35 6.93 4.11
C ARG A 33 -11.86 7.11 3.82
N LEU A 34 -10.98 6.72 4.75
CA LEU A 34 -9.54 6.81 4.54
C LEU A 34 -9.06 5.88 3.43
N LEU A 35 -9.57 4.64 3.39
CA LEU A 35 -9.31 3.72 2.30
C LEU A 35 -9.74 4.32 0.95
N HIS A 36 -10.93 4.93 0.88
CA HIS A 36 -11.40 5.63 -0.32
C HIS A 36 -10.42 6.71 -0.77
N ILE A 37 -9.95 7.51 0.16
CA ILE A 37 -9.03 8.61 -0.11
C ILE A 37 -7.68 8.07 -0.63
N TYR A 38 -7.10 7.09 0.04
CA TYR A 38 -5.84 6.47 -0.39
C TYR A 38 -5.97 5.78 -1.75
N LEU A 39 -7.04 5.02 -1.98
CA LEU A 39 -7.30 4.40 -3.27
C LEU A 39 -7.50 5.45 -4.37
N SER A 40 -8.11 6.59 -4.05
CA SER A 40 -8.25 7.68 -5.01
C SER A 40 -6.90 8.25 -5.41
N LEU A 41 -5.95 8.40 -4.48
CA LEU A 41 -4.58 8.83 -4.81
C LEU A 41 -3.87 7.77 -5.67
N VAL A 42 -3.98 6.49 -5.33
CA VAL A 42 -3.44 5.38 -6.16
C VAL A 42 -4.01 5.41 -7.58
N GLN A 43 -5.32 5.68 -7.70
CA GLN A 43 -6.01 5.77 -8.97
C GLN A 43 -5.46 6.88 -9.87
N THR A 44 -4.97 7.99 -9.30
CA THR A 44 -4.25 9.02 -10.08
C THR A 44 -2.84 8.56 -10.42
N LEU A 45 -2.07 8.08 -9.43
CA LEU A 45 -0.66 7.72 -9.59
C LEU A 45 -0.42 6.57 -10.58
N ARG A 46 -1.43 5.74 -10.84
CA ARG A 46 -1.33 4.65 -11.82
C ARG A 46 -1.42 5.12 -13.27
N GLU A 47 -1.93 6.33 -13.54
CA GLU A 47 -1.99 6.90 -14.90
C GLU A 47 -2.62 5.93 -15.94
N GLY A 48 -3.66 5.19 -15.54
CA GLY A 48 -4.35 4.21 -16.38
C GLY A 48 -3.68 2.83 -16.48
N ALA A 49 -2.48 2.63 -15.92
CA ALA A 49 -1.86 1.32 -15.82
C ALA A 49 -2.66 0.35 -14.95
N ALA A 50 -2.55 -0.94 -15.24
CA ALA A 50 -3.13 -1.99 -14.41
C ALA A 50 -2.42 -2.08 -13.06
N ALA A 51 -3.17 -2.37 -12.01
CA ALA A 51 -2.65 -2.53 -10.67
C ALA A 51 -2.67 -4.01 -10.30
N ASN A 52 -1.55 -4.54 -9.80
CA ASN A 52 -1.52 -5.85 -9.17
C ASN A 52 -1.63 -5.67 -7.67
N ILE A 53 -2.71 -6.20 -7.11
CA ILE A 53 -3.10 -6.05 -5.71
C ILE A 53 -2.63 -7.27 -4.95
N VAL A 54 -1.98 -7.07 -3.81
CA VAL A 54 -1.57 -8.11 -2.87
C VAL A 54 -2.21 -7.83 -1.51
N ILE A 55 -2.98 -8.79 -1.03
CA ILE A 55 -3.72 -8.76 0.24
C ILE A 55 -3.65 -10.14 0.91
N PRO A 56 -4.04 -10.27 2.20
CA PRO A 56 -4.24 -11.59 2.81
C PRO A 56 -5.16 -12.48 1.97
N PHE A 57 -4.82 -13.76 1.86
CA PHE A 57 -5.68 -14.71 1.17
C PHE A 57 -7.02 -14.81 1.90
N THR A 58 -8.11 -14.53 1.18
CA THR A 58 -9.47 -14.71 1.68
C THR A 58 -10.32 -15.48 0.66
N PRO A 59 -11.03 -16.55 1.07
CA PRO A 59 -11.84 -17.35 0.16
C PRO A 59 -12.88 -16.53 -0.60
N TYR A 60 -13.50 -15.56 0.07
CA TYR A 60 -14.49 -14.66 -0.53
C TYR A 60 -13.90 -13.87 -1.72
N VAL A 61 -12.75 -13.20 -1.51
CA VAL A 61 -12.14 -12.42 -2.60
C VAL A 61 -11.66 -13.34 -3.72
N ALA A 62 -11.11 -14.51 -3.39
CA ALA A 62 -10.69 -15.52 -4.37
C ALA A 62 -11.82 -15.94 -5.31
N GLU A 63 -13.05 -16.09 -4.80
CA GLU A 63 -14.24 -16.38 -5.59
C GLU A 63 -14.63 -15.19 -6.48
N VAL A 64 -14.66 -13.98 -5.92
CA VAL A 64 -15.08 -12.76 -6.64
C VAL A 64 -14.13 -12.37 -7.78
N VAL A 65 -12.81 -12.47 -7.56
CA VAL A 65 -11.82 -12.06 -8.58
C VAL A 65 -11.62 -13.12 -9.67
N GLY A 66 -11.94 -14.39 -9.39
CA GLY A 66 -11.84 -15.53 -10.30
C GLY A 66 -10.43 -15.95 -10.69
N SER A 67 -9.51 -15.00 -10.92
CA SER A 67 -8.11 -15.24 -11.28
C SER A 67 -7.17 -14.60 -10.26
N TYR A 68 -6.48 -15.45 -9.49
CA TYR A 68 -5.49 -15.03 -8.51
C TYR A 68 -4.32 -16.02 -8.47
N GLN A 69 -3.26 -15.63 -7.77
CA GLN A 69 -2.14 -16.49 -7.45
C GLN A 69 -1.83 -16.37 -5.96
N ARG A 70 -1.47 -17.47 -5.31
CA ARG A 70 -0.90 -17.43 -3.96
C ARG A 70 0.56 -16.98 -4.03
N VAL A 71 0.93 -16.11 -3.11
CA VAL A 71 2.26 -15.50 -2.99
C VAL A 71 2.64 -15.34 -1.52
N ASP A 72 3.92 -15.08 -1.29
CA ASP A 72 4.46 -14.83 0.02
C ASP A 72 5.15 -13.46 0.05
N LEU A 73 4.37 -12.44 0.45
CA LEU A 73 4.92 -11.11 0.63
C LEU A 73 5.67 -11.06 1.96
N HIS A 74 6.99 -11.26 1.91
CA HIS A 74 7.88 -11.12 3.06
C HIS A 74 8.12 -9.66 3.48
N TYR A 75 7.16 -8.75 3.31
CA TYR A 75 7.33 -7.35 3.64
C TYR A 75 6.22 -6.87 4.56
N GLU A 76 6.58 -6.04 5.53
CA GLU A 76 5.63 -5.38 6.42
C GLU A 76 6.03 -3.93 6.64
N LEU A 77 5.03 -3.08 6.86
CA LEU A 77 5.27 -1.74 7.34
C LEU A 77 5.62 -1.81 8.83
N ILE A 78 6.90 -1.64 9.16
CA ILE A 78 7.33 -1.54 10.55
C ILE A 78 7.19 -0.07 10.97
N ALA A 79 6.00 0.31 11.42
CA ALA A 79 5.86 1.50 12.25
C ALA A 79 5.92 1.05 13.72
N ASN A 80 7.14 0.96 14.23
CA ASN A 80 7.34 0.75 15.66
C ASN A 80 7.21 2.11 16.34
N ASP A 81 6.11 2.37 17.04
CA ASP A 81 6.14 2.55 18.49
C ASP A 81 4.89 3.26 19.00
N PHE A 82 4.29 2.66 20.03
CA PHE A 82 3.27 3.23 20.91
C PHE A 82 3.75 4.49 21.69
N PHE A 83 4.96 5.00 21.44
CA PHE A 83 5.58 6.14 22.15
C PHE A 83 6.20 7.22 21.25
N GLY A 84 5.99 7.16 19.93
CA GLY A 84 6.55 8.13 19.00
C GLY A 84 7.21 7.42 17.83
N ILE A 85 6.90 7.91 16.64
CA ILE A 85 7.27 7.38 15.34
C ILE A 85 8.75 6.95 15.35
N GLY A 86 9.02 5.64 15.29
CA GLY A 86 10.32 5.10 14.90
C GLY A 86 10.55 5.38 13.41
N VAL A 87 10.92 6.64 13.11
CA VAL A 87 11.00 7.24 11.77
C VAL A 87 11.99 6.53 10.82
N ASP A 88 12.74 5.54 11.32
CA ASP A 88 13.91 4.98 10.65
C ASP A 88 13.69 3.58 10.08
N ARG A 89 12.55 2.93 10.33
CA ARG A 89 12.36 1.53 9.87
C ARG A 89 11.48 1.37 8.63
N GLY A 90 10.34 2.04 8.49
CA GLY A 90 9.59 2.03 7.21
C GLY A 90 9.13 0.63 6.76
N PHE A 91 8.90 0.47 5.45
CA PHE A 91 8.46 -0.81 4.85
C PHE A 91 9.66 -1.75 4.71
N GLN A 92 9.72 -2.78 5.55
CA GLN A 92 10.87 -3.68 5.65
C GLN A 92 10.50 -5.11 5.35
N ARG A 93 11.53 -5.88 5.00
CA ARG A 93 11.39 -7.30 4.87
C ARG A 93 11.21 -7.94 6.26
N ARG A 94 10.15 -8.73 6.43
CA ARG A 94 9.98 -9.63 7.57
C ARG A 94 10.71 -10.95 7.32
N GLY A 95 11.09 -11.64 8.41
CA GLY A 95 11.63 -13.00 8.35
C GLY A 95 10.62 -14.00 7.77
N GLU A 96 9.76 -14.54 8.62
CA GLU A 96 8.71 -15.49 8.20
C GLU A 96 7.39 -14.78 7.88
N ALA A 97 6.69 -15.28 6.86
CA ALA A 97 5.35 -14.83 6.51
C ALA A 97 4.37 -15.24 7.60
N LYS A 98 3.59 -14.30 8.13
CA LYS A 98 2.58 -14.63 9.13
C LYS A 98 1.32 -15.23 8.52
N ASN A 99 0.95 -14.81 7.31
CA ASN A 99 -0.27 -15.20 6.64
C ASN A 99 -0.03 -15.39 5.13
N GLU A 100 -0.65 -16.39 4.53
CA GLU A 100 -0.68 -16.57 3.08
C GLU A 100 -1.32 -15.35 2.41
N GLN A 101 -0.70 -14.84 1.35
CA GLN A 101 -1.19 -13.69 0.59
C GLN A 101 -1.69 -14.15 -0.78
N MET A 102 -2.56 -13.34 -1.38
CA MET A 102 -3.00 -13.51 -2.76
C MET A 102 -2.68 -12.29 -3.59
N ILE A 103 -2.33 -12.51 -4.85
CA ILE A 103 -2.15 -11.48 -5.86
C ILE A 103 -3.16 -11.65 -6.99
N PHE A 104 -3.77 -10.54 -7.41
CA PHE A 104 -4.65 -10.47 -8.57
C PHE A 104 -4.51 -9.09 -9.23
N SER A 105 -4.98 -8.95 -10.46
CA SER A 105 -4.89 -7.70 -11.22
C SER A 105 -6.25 -7.01 -11.27
N LEU A 106 -6.30 -5.71 -10.99
CA LEU A 106 -7.51 -4.91 -11.16
C LEU A 106 -7.28 -3.78 -12.19
N PRO A 107 -8.22 -3.57 -13.12
CA PRO A 107 -8.20 -2.41 -14.02
C PRO A 107 -8.66 -1.12 -13.32
N ASP A 108 -9.37 -1.24 -12.20
CA ASP A 108 -9.83 -0.14 -11.35
C ASP A 108 -9.56 -0.48 -9.88
N VAL A 109 -8.73 0.31 -9.21
CA VAL A 109 -8.38 0.09 -7.80
C VAL A 109 -9.51 0.50 -6.86
N MET A 110 -10.45 1.34 -7.30
CA MET A 110 -11.60 1.75 -6.49
C MET A 110 -12.55 0.59 -6.24
N SER A 111 -12.55 -0.42 -7.11
CA SER A 111 -13.32 -1.66 -6.96
C SER A 111 -13.00 -2.43 -5.67
N LEU A 112 -11.83 -2.21 -5.06
CA LEU A 112 -11.48 -2.78 -3.74
C LEU A 112 -12.45 -2.37 -2.64
N ARG A 113 -13.14 -1.22 -2.77
CA ARG A 113 -14.16 -0.78 -1.80
C ARG A 113 -15.40 -1.66 -1.76
N SER A 114 -15.60 -2.52 -2.76
CA SER A 114 -16.72 -3.45 -2.78
C SER A 114 -16.47 -4.70 -1.95
N PHE A 115 -15.22 -4.97 -1.57
CA PHE A 115 -14.89 -6.11 -0.72
C PHE A 115 -15.17 -5.80 0.75
N PRO A 116 -15.58 -6.82 1.54
CA PRO A 116 -15.68 -6.70 2.99
C PRO A 116 -14.37 -6.21 3.58
N GLU A 117 -14.42 -5.31 4.56
CA GLU A 117 -13.23 -4.70 5.17
C GLU A 117 -12.28 -5.76 5.73
N ASP A 118 -12.81 -6.85 6.27
CA ASP A 118 -12.04 -7.97 6.86
C ASP A 118 -11.24 -8.75 5.81
N SER A 119 -11.53 -8.55 4.53
CA SER A 119 -10.75 -9.12 3.43
C SER A 119 -9.31 -8.61 3.39
N PHE A 120 -9.04 -7.49 4.06
CA PHE A 120 -7.76 -6.79 4.07
C PHE A 120 -6.95 -7.00 5.36
N GLY A 121 -7.49 -7.73 6.34
CA GLY A 121 -6.87 -7.99 7.64
C GLY A 121 -7.76 -7.61 8.82
N ASP A 122 -7.51 -8.20 10.00
CA ASP A 122 -8.43 -8.09 11.14
C ASP A 122 -8.30 -6.78 11.93
N ASN A 123 -7.06 -6.34 12.16
CA ASN A 123 -6.79 -5.18 13.01
C ASN A 123 -6.47 -3.91 12.21
N GLU A 124 -6.02 -4.08 10.97
CA GLU A 124 -5.79 -3.04 9.99
C GLU A 124 -6.11 -3.59 8.61
N SER A 125 -6.58 -2.71 7.71
CA SER A 125 -6.68 -3.04 6.29
C SER A 125 -5.32 -2.80 5.64
N ALA A 126 -4.62 -3.87 5.26
CA ALA A 126 -3.30 -3.80 4.63
C ALA A 126 -3.37 -4.20 3.15
N ILE A 127 -2.98 -3.30 2.26
CA ILE A 127 -3.05 -3.51 0.82
C ILE A 127 -1.73 -3.09 0.18
N SER A 128 -1.08 -4.01 -0.52
CA SER A 128 0.10 -3.71 -1.34
C SER A 128 -0.26 -3.69 -2.82
N ILE A 129 0.25 -2.71 -3.54
CA ILE A 129 -0.13 -2.41 -4.92
C ILE A 129 1.14 -2.23 -5.76
N PHE A 130 1.27 -3.07 -6.78
CA PHE A 130 2.32 -2.95 -7.78
C PHE A 130 1.73 -2.41 -9.08
N ILE A 131 2.16 -1.20 -9.45
CA ILE A 131 1.90 -0.59 -10.75
C ILE A 131 3.13 -0.87 -11.59
N ASN A 132 3.06 -1.91 -12.42
CA ASN A 132 4.18 -2.40 -13.21
C ASN A 132 3.82 -2.48 -14.69
N GLN A 133 4.85 -2.61 -15.52
CA GLN A 133 4.64 -2.87 -16.95
C GLN A 133 3.97 -4.24 -17.13
N ALA A 134 3.01 -4.34 -18.07
CA ALA A 134 2.24 -5.58 -18.28
C ALA A 134 3.13 -6.81 -18.56
N SER A 135 4.27 -6.60 -19.24
CA SER A 135 5.27 -7.64 -19.53
C SER A 135 5.98 -8.20 -18.29
N ARG A 136 5.90 -7.51 -17.14
CA ARG A 136 6.62 -7.85 -15.91
C ARG A 136 5.80 -8.64 -14.89
N LYS A 137 4.60 -9.12 -15.25
CA LYS A 137 3.78 -9.95 -14.35
C LYS A 137 4.50 -11.21 -13.86
N VAL A 138 5.22 -11.90 -14.75
CA VAL A 138 5.99 -13.10 -14.39
C VAL A 138 7.13 -12.78 -13.44
N ASP A 139 7.85 -11.68 -13.68
CA ASP A 139 8.93 -11.23 -12.80
C ASP A 139 8.41 -10.81 -11.43
N LEU A 140 7.25 -10.15 -11.37
CA LEU A 140 6.58 -9.80 -10.11
C LEU A 140 6.23 -11.06 -9.30
N LEU A 141 5.64 -12.06 -9.95
CA LEU A 141 5.32 -13.34 -9.27
C LEU A 141 6.59 -14.04 -8.77
N ARG A 142 7.68 -14.02 -9.55
CA ARG A 142 8.97 -14.58 -9.11
C ARG A 142 9.53 -13.81 -7.91
N PHE A 143 9.44 -12.48 -7.93
CA PHE A 143 9.83 -11.62 -6.82
C PHE A 143 9.03 -11.91 -5.54
N LEU A 144 7.70 -12.00 -5.65
CA LEU A 144 6.79 -12.27 -4.53
C LEU A 144 6.79 -13.72 -4.03
N ARG A 145 7.47 -14.63 -4.72
CA ARG A 145 7.67 -16.02 -4.26
C ARG A 145 9.12 -16.30 -3.89
N SER A 146 9.98 -15.32 -4.08
CA SER A 146 11.41 -15.46 -3.86
C SER A 146 11.71 -15.37 -2.37
N THR A 147 12.45 -16.35 -1.87
CA THR A 147 13.07 -16.29 -0.53
C THR A 147 14.32 -15.41 -0.50
N ASN A 148 14.82 -14.95 -1.65
CA ASN A 148 15.98 -14.06 -1.73
C ASN A 148 15.68 -12.68 -1.11
N LYS A 149 16.71 -12.05 -0.54
CA LYS A 149 16.63 -10.75 0.14
C LYS A 149 16.52 -9.54 -0.81
N VAL A 150 15.85 -9.69 -1.95
CA VAL A 150 15.73 -8.61 -2.94
C VAL A 150 14.78 -7.56 -2.41
N ARG A 151 15.26 -6.35 -2.11
CA ARG A 151 14.44 -5.22 -1.66
C ARG A 151 13.51 -4.73 -2.78
N ILE A 152 12.38 -4.13 -2.43
CA ILE A 152 11.41 -3.58 -3.40
C ILE A 152 12.07 -2.54 -4.31
N GLU A 153 12.93 -1.70 -3.77
CA GLU A 153 13.66 -0.67 -4.53
C GLU A 153 14.52 -1.28 -5.65
N GLY A 154 15.05 -2.50 -5.43
CA GLY A 154 15.83 -3.23 -6.44
C GLY A 154 14.99 -3.99 -7.46
N PHE A 155 13.67 -4.13 -7.24
CA PHE A 155 12.76 -4.77 -8.18
C PHE A 155 12.16 -3.78 -9.19
N LEU A 156 11.89 -2.54 -8.73
CA LEU A 156 11.23 -1.50 -9.53
C LEU A 156 12.10 -1.03 -10.71
N ARG A 157 11.45 -0.74 -11.84
CA ARG A 157 12.05 -0.08 -13.00
C ARG A 157 11.48 1.32 -13.20
N GLU A 158 12.07 2.06 -14.13
CA GLU A 158 11.57 3.37 -14.53
C GLU A 158 10.08 3.31 -14.95
N GLY A 159 9.30 4.26 -14.43
CA GLY A 159 7.85 4.34 -14.61
C GLY A 159 7.03 3.42 -13.70
N GLU A 160 7.65 2.47 -12.99
CA GLU A 160 6.95 1.56 -12.07
C GLU A 160 6.86 2.13 -10.66
N LYS A 161 5.80 1.76 -9.96
CA LYS A 161 5.53 2.22 -8.60
C LYS A 161 5.11 1.06 -7.72
N PHE A 162 5.57 1.07 -6.48
CA PHE A 162 5.03 0.23 -5.42
C PHE A 162 4.36 1.12 -4.39
N ILE A 163 3.14 0.77 -3.99
CA ILE A 163 2.37 1.49 -2.99
C ILE A 163 1.88 0.51 -1.94
N HIS A 164 2.07 0.82 -0.67
CA HIS A 164 1.50 0.07 0.43
C HIS A 164 0.60 0.98 1.27
N LEU A 165 -0.59 0.50 1.58
CA LEU A 165 -1.61 1.19 2.37
C LEU A 165 -1.88 0.40 3.64
N THR A 166 -1.96 1.10 4.77
CA THR A 166 -2.58 0.59 5.99
C THR A 166 -3.66 1.55 6.45
N CYS A 167 -4.82 1.02 6.81
CA CYS A 167 -5.87 1.78 7.52
C CYS A 167 -6.19 1.03 8.82
N GLY A 168 -5.86 1.61 9.96
CA GLY A 168 -6.03 0.95 11.27
C GLY A 168 -7.50 0.81 11.65
N LYS A 169 -7.94 -0.37 12.10
CA LYS A 169 -9.34 -0.60 12.50
C LYS A 169 -9.58 -0.48 14.00
N GLN A 170 -8.52 -0.65 14.78
CA GLN A 170 -8.56 -0.66 16.23
C GLN A 170 -7.60 0.39 16.79
N GLN A 171 -7.83 0.80 18.04
CA GLN A 171 -6.92 1.66 18.76
C GLN A 171 -5.53 1.01 18.85
N GLY A 172 -4.47 1.79 18.61
CA GLY A 172 -3.09 1.28 18.57
C GLY A 172 -2.60 0.88 17.18
N TYR A 173 -3.47 0.87 16.17
CA TYR A 173 -3.09 0.75 14.76
C TYR A 173 -3.15 2.12 14.08
N PHE A 174 -2.34 2.31 13.06
CA PHE A 174 -2.14 3.60 12.39
C PHE A 174 -2.57 3.52 10.92
N ASP A 175 -2.85 4.68 10.35
CA ASP A 175 -3.01 4.83 8.92
C ASP A 175 -1.68 5.19 8.29
N ALA A 176 -1.33 4.55 7.19
CA ALA A 176 -0.12 4.90 6.48
C ALA A 176 -0.24 4.65 4.98
N MET A 177 0.58 5.40 4.26
CA MET A 177 0.86 5.18 2.86
C MET A 177 2.36 5.25 2.63
N VAL A 178 2.90 4.20 2.03
CA VAL A 178 4.28 4.18 1.54
C VAL A 178 4.27 4.08 0.03
N ILE A 179 4.99 4.97 -0.64
CA ILE A 179 5.15 4.95 -2.10
C ILE A 179 6.63 4.87 -2.42
N TYR A 180 7.00 3.92 -3.26
CA TYR A 180 8.29 3.87 -3.93
C TYR A 180 8.06 4.10 -5.42
N ALA A 181 8.76 5.10 -5.97
CA ALA A 181 8.63 5.47 -7.38
C ALA A 181 10.00 5.80 -7.97
N TYR A 182 10.15 5.58 -9.27
CA TYR A 182 11.27 6.10 -10.02
C TYR A 182 11.01 7.58 -10.34
N GLY A 183 11.88 8.48 -9.88
CA GLY A 183 11.70 9.92 -10.02
C GLY A 183 10.76 10.56 -8.99
N ASP A 184 10.71 11.90 -9.02
CA ASP A 184 9.93 12.67 -8.05
C ASP A 184 8.45 12.77 -8.46
N ILE A 185 7.55 12.28 -7.61
CA ILE A 185 6.10 12.32 -7.79
C ILE A 185 5.40 13.26 -6.79
N LEU A 186 6.16 14.11 -6.07
CA LEU A 186 5.63 14.94 -4.99
C LEU A 186 4.54 15.90 -5.46
N GLN A 187 4.67 16.46 -6.67
CA GLN A 187 3.65 17.35 -7.23
C GLN A 187 2.32 16.63 -7.47
N GLN A 188 2.35 15.37 -7.94
CA GLN A 188 1.15 14.55 -8.12
C GLN A 188 0.50 14.26 -6.77
N ILE A 189 1.31 13.84 -5.78
CA ILE A 189 0.84 13.57 -4.41
C ILE A 189 0.19 14.81 -3.80
N THR A 190 0.85 15.97 -3.87
CA THR A 190 0.38 17.21 -3.22
C THR A 190 -0.89 17.74 -3.86
N SER A 191 -0.94 17.77 -5.20
CA SER A 191 -2.11 18.27 -5.94
C SER A 191 -3.36 17.45 -5.63
N ASP A 192 -3.20 16.13 -5.54
CA ASP A 192 -4.30 15.22 -5.24
C ASP A 192 -4.81 15.36 -3.81
N ILE A 193 -3.93 15.64 -2.85
CA ILE A 193 -4.28 15.85 -1.45
C ILE A 193 -5.11 17.11 -1.28
N ASP A 194 -4.66 18.21 -1.88
CA ASP A 194 -5.36 19.49 -1.82
C ASP A 194 -6.75 19.39 -2.50
N GLN A 195 -6.90 18.58 -3.55
CA GLN A 195 -8.18 18.35 -4.23
C GLN A 195 -9.12 17.37 -3.51
N LYS A 196 -8.59 16.40 -2.77
CA LYS A 196 -9.38 15.33 -2.11
C LYS A 196 -9.69 15.63 -0.64
N ASP A 197 -9.44 16.87 -0.20
CA ASP A 197 -9.62 17.34 1.18
C ASP A 197 -8.97 16.42 2.23
N LEU A 198 -7.78 15.93 1.89
CA LEU A 198 -6.95 15.16 2.82
C LEU A 198 -6.51 16.03 4.00
N GLY A 199 -6.44 17.36 3.84
CA GLY A 199 -6.03 18.31 4.88
C GLY A 199 -6.92 18.36 6.12
N GLY A 200 -8.18 17.89 6.05
CA GLY A 200 -9.05 17.74 7.22
C GLY A 200 -8.87 16.43 7.99
N TYR A 201 -8.07 15.50 7.46
CA TYR A 201 -7.72 14.19 8.03
C TYR A 201 -6.24 14.07 8.43
N LEU A 202 -5.45 15.12 8.17
CA LEU A 202 -4.02 15.23 8.48
C LEU A 202 -3.80 16.03 9.77
#